data_AF-A0A0D7W9Y4-F1
#
_entry.id   AF-A0A0D7W9Y4-F1
#
_cell.length_a   1.000
_cell.length_b   1.000
_cell.length_c   1.000
_cell.angle_alpha   90.00
_cell.angle_beta   90.00
_cell.angle_gamma   90.00
#
_symmetry.space_group_name_H-M   'P 1'
#
loop_
_entity.id
_entity.type
_entity.pdbx_description
1 polymer ?
#
loop_
_entity_poly.entity_id
_entity_poly.type
_entity_poly.pdbx_seq_one_letter_code
_entity_poly.pdbx_strand_id
1 'polypeptide(L)'
;MKLNLQKTFFASLILLVSSFTWAQTDFQGVAHYMSKTSIDTENFGRPDMSEEQKKRIAERMKSMFEKTYTLTFNQTESLYKEDESLEAPGQDQGGRRGFGAMMSSSFTGGPEYKNVKTNQLLQEQEFFGKQFLVKDELQKYEWQMTGETKQIGQYTCFKATATIQSNAVGFEDFRPPRRGENEGEVEETKPKEPKSVDVVAWYTMQIPVNQGPADYWGLPGLILEVNAGKTTILCTKIVVNPEEKTIIKAPKKGKEVSREEYNEIVQKKTEEIRNNFSNRRGGGPGGRR
;
A
#
# COMPACT_ATOMS: atom_id res chain seq x y z
N MET A 1 9.17 -31.79 55.68
CA MET A 1 7.90 -31.38 55.03
C MET A 1 8.03 -30.08 54.22
N LYS A 2 8.54 -28.97 54.79
CA LYS A 2 8.68 -27.67 54.08
C LYS A 2 9.51 -27.70 52.78
N LEU A 3 10.59 -28.48 52.74
CA LEU A 3 11.48 -28.57 51.58
C LEU A 3 10.82 -29.27 50.36
N ASN A 4 9.91 -30.22 50.61
CA ASN A 4 9.17 -30.90 49.54
C ASN A 4 8.06 -29.99 48.99
N LEU A 5 7.46 -29.16 49.84
CA LEU A 5 6.42 -28.20 49.43
C LEU A 5 6.97 -27.08 48.53
N GLN A 6 8.19 -26.60 48.79
CA GLN A 6 8.86 -25.63 47.91
C GLN A 6 9.23 -26.23 46.55
N LYS A 7 9.69 -27.48 46.52
CA LYS A 7 10.01 -28.19 45.26
C LYS A 7 8.76 -28.43 44.41
N THR A 8 7.64 -28.83 45.04
CA THR A 8 6.36 -28.96 44.33
C THR A 8 5.85 -27.63 43.81
N PHE A 9 6.02 -26.53 44.55
CA PHE A 9 5.62 -25.19 44.12
C PHE A 9 6.43 -24.70 42.92
N PHE A 10 7.76 -24.87 42.94
CA PHE A 10 8.63 -24.55 41.81
C PHE A 10 8.31 -25.41 40.58
N ALA A 11 8.06 -26.71 40.75
CA ALA A 11 7.67 -27.59 39.66
C ALA A 11 6.32 -27.18 39.04
N SER A 12 5.32 -26.81 39.84
CA SER A 12 4.04 -26.30 39.35
C SER A 12 4.16 -24.96 38.63
N LEU A 13 5.06 -24.07 39.07
CA LEU A 13 5.32 -22.79 38.41
C LEU A 13 5.98 -22.99 37.04
N ILE A 14 6.95 -23.91 36.93
CA ILE A 14 7.60 -24.27 35.65
C ILE A 14 6.59 -24.91 34.69
N LEU A 15 5.71 -25.78 35.19
CA LEU A 15 4.64 -26.39 34.40
C LEU A 15 3.66 -25.32 33.86
N LEU A 16 3.22 -24.38 34.72
CA LEU A 16 2.37 -23.25 34.32
C LEU A 16 3.02 -22.38 33.24
N VAL A 17 4.30 -22.02 33.41
CA VAL A 17 5.05 -21.23 32.42
C VAL A 17 5.20 -21.98 31.09
N SER A 18 5.40 -23.31 31.14
CA SER A 18 5.50 -24.13 29.93
C SER A 18 4.19 -24.29 29.16
N SER A 19 3.03 -24.26 29.83
CA SER A 19 1.73 -24.26 29.15
C SER A 19 1.41 -22.92 28.47
N PHE A 20 1.92 -21.80 28.99
CA PHE A 20 1.74 -20.48 28.36
C PHE A 20 2.50 -20.32 27.05
N THR A 21 3.66 -20.98 26.88
CA THR A 21 4.45 -20.88 25.65
C THR A 21 3.84 -21.63 24.46
N TRP A 22 3.01 -22.65 24.71
CA TRP A 22 2.34 -23.40 23.65
C TRP A 22 1.08 -22.72 23.11
N ALA A 23 0.48 -21.79 23.86
CA ALA A 23 -0.70 -21.05 23.40
C ALA A 23 -0.36 -19.91 22.41
N GLN A 24 0.92 -19.56 22.26
CA GLN A 24 1.35 -18.44 21.42
C GLN A 24 1.60 -18.79 19.95
N THR A 25 1.61 -20.08 19.58
CA THR A 25 1.93 -20.51 18.21
C THR A 25 0.79 -20.39 17.21
N ASP A 26 -0.45 -20.17 17.67
CA ASP A 26 -1.64 -20.33 16.85
C ASP A 26 -2.48 -19.04 16.72
N PHE A 27 -1.86 -17.89 16.99
CA PHE A 27 -2.47 -16.56 16.81
C PHE A 27 -2.61 -16.23 15.33
N GLN A 28 -3.81 -15.83 14.93
CA GLN A 28 -4.07 -15.25 13.62
C GLN A 28 -5.09 -14.12 13.73
N GLY A 29 -4.87 -13.05 12.98
CA GLY A 29 -5.80 -11.93 12.86
C GLY A 29 -6.13 -11.62 11.41
N VAL A 30 -7.32 -11.07 11.21
CA VAL A 30 -7.75 -10.48 9.94
C VAL A 30 -8.18 -9.05 10.22
N ALA A 31 -7.54 -8.09 9.57
CA ALA A 31 -7.86 -6.67 9.68
C ALA A 31 -8.28 -6.14 8.32
N HIS A 32 -9.43 -5.48 8.26
CA HIS A 32 -9.93 -4.81 7.06
C HIS A 32 -9.56 -3.32 7.12
N TYR A 33 -9.02 -2.82 6.02
CA TYR A 33 -8.57 -1.44 5.86
C TYR A 33 -9.32 -0.77 4.73
N MET A 34 -9.49 0.53 4.85
CA MET A 34 -9.99 1.41 3.81
C MET A 34 -8.91 2.46 3.54
N SER A 35 -8.37 2.43 2.33
CA SER A 35 -7.46 3.46 1.83
C SER A 35 -8.27 4.57 1.18
N LYS A 36 -7.96 5.81 1.54
CA LYS A 36 -8.51 7.02 0.94
C LYS A 36 -7.37 7.93 0.51
N THR A 37 -7.27 8.20 -0.79
CA THR A 37 -6.36 9.21 -1.32
C THR A 37 -7.10 10.51 -1.59
N SER A 38 -6.69 11.58 -0.91
CA SER A 38 -7.23 12.92 -1.12
C SER A 38 -6.83 13.47 -2.49
N ILE A 39 -7.80 14.04 -3.19
CA ILE A 39 -7.60 14.75 -4.45
C ILE A 39 -7.48 16.24 -4.13
N ASP A 40 -6.47 16.89 -4.66
CA ASP A 40 -6.40 18.35 -4.69
C ASP A 40 -7.44 18.87 -5.68
N THR A 41 -8.65 19.15 -5.19
CA THR A 41 -9.78 19.61 -6.00
C THR A 41 -9.56 20.98 -6.63
N GLU A 42 -8.63 21.79 -6.12
CA GLU A 42 -8.34 23.12 -6.65
C GLU A 42 -7.56 23.01 -7.97
N ASN A 43 -6.54 22.15 -7.99
CA ASN A 43 -5.71 21.91 -9.16
C ASN A 43 -6.17 20.73 -10.04
N PHE A 44 -7.34 20.16 -9.72
CA PHE A 44 -7.88 19.00 -10.42
C PHE A 44 -8.60 19.36 -11.72
N GLY A 45 -8.07 18.85 -12.84
CA GLY A 45 -8.62 18.98 -14.19
C GLY A 45 -8.32 20.32 -14.87
N ARG A 46 -9.20 20.80 -15.76
CA ARG A 46 -8.94 22.02 -16.54
C ARG A 46 -9.31 23.27 -15.74
N PRO A 47 -8.58 24.40 -15.90
CA PRO A 47 -8.83 25.66 -15.17
C PRO A 47 -10.26 26.22 -15.34
N ASP A 48 -10.96 25.85 -16.41
CA ASP A 48 -12.29 26.32 -16.80
C ASP A 48 -13.44 25.39 -16.35
N MET A 49 -13.17 24.34 -15.57
CA MET A 49 -14.22 23.43 -15.09
C MET A 49 -15.04 24.03 -13.96
N SER A 50 -16.37 23.90 -14.04
CA SER A 50 -17.25 24.31 -12.95
C SER A 50 -17.10 23.40 -11.72
N GLU A 51 -17.40 23.95 -10.53
CA GLU A 51 -17.36 23.19 -9.27
C GLU A 51 -18.29 21.96 -9.29
N GLU A 52 -19.42 22.04 -9.98
CA GLU A 52 -20.30 20.89 -10.17
C GLU A 52 -19.68 19.80 -11.06
N GLN A 53 -18.95 20.19 -12.12
CA GLN A 53 -18.22 19.24 -12.95
C GLN A 53 -17.10 18.58 -12.15
N LYS A 54 -16.34 19.34 -11.36
CA LYS A 54 -15.30 18.80 -10.46
C LYS A 54 -15.88 17.80 -9.47
N LYS A 55 -17.00 18.12 -8.81
CA LYS A 55 -17.69 17.21 -7.88
C LYS A 55 -18.15 15.92 -8.56
N ARG A 56 -18.78 16.00 -9.73
CA ARG A 56 -19.20 14.80 -10.49
C ARG A 56 -18.02 13.93 -10.91
N ILE A 57 -16.89 14.53 -11.28
CA ILE A 57 -15.68 13.77 -11.61
C ILE A 57 -15.08 13.13 -10.36
N ALA A 58 -14.97 13.88 -9.26
CA ALA A 58 -14.50 13.35 -7.98
C ALA A 58 -15.36 12.17 -7.50
N GLU A 59 -16.69 12.28 -7.63
CA GLU A 59 -17.63 11.21 -7.28
C GLU A 59 -17.47 9.97 -8.18
N ARG A 60 -17.26 10.16 -9.49
CA ARG A 60 -16.96 9.06 -10.42
C ARG A 60 -15.62 8.39 -10.15
N MET A 61 -14.65 9.14 -9.62
CA MET A 61 -13.32 8.61 -9.30
C MET A 61 -13.23 8.11 -7.86
N LYS A 62 -14.30 8.25 -7.06
CA LYS A 62 -14.33 7.83 -5.65
C LYS A 62 -13.95 6.36 -5.50
N SER A 63 -14.42 5.48 -6.38
CA SER A 63 -14.05 4.06 -6.37
C SER A 63 -12.58 3.78 -6.71
N MET A 64 -11.87 4.72 -7.34
CA MET A 64 -10.42 4.61 -7.59
C MET A 64 -9.59 5.11 -6.42
N PHE A 65 -10.11 6.09 -5.67
CA PHE A 65 -9.41 6.71 -4.54
C PHE A 65 -9.79 6.13 -3.18
N GLU A 66 -10.94 5.46 -3.10
CA GLU A 66 -11.40 4.72 -1.93
C GLU A 66 -11.36 3.23 -2.25
N LYS A 67 -10.39 2.53 -1.68
CA LYS A 67 -10.17 1.10 -1.88
C LYS A 67 -10.17 0.37 -0.56
N THR A 68 -10.72 -0.84 -0.55
CA THR A 68 -10.72 -1.69 0.63
C THR A 68 -9.68 -2.79 0.49
N TYR A 69 -9.05 -3.13 1.61
CA TYR A 69 -8.00 -4.13 1.66
C TYR A 69 -8.20 -5.02 2.87
N THR A 70 -7.78 -6.27 2.74
CA THR A 70 -7.75 -7.23 3.83
C THR A 70 -6.29 -7.60 4.14
N LEU A 71 -5.90 -7.41 5.41
CA LEU A 71 -4.65 -7.88 5.99
C LEU A 71 -4.93 -9.14 6.79
N THR A 72 -4.44 -10.28 6.31
CA THR A 72 -4.36 -11.50 7.11
C THR A 72 -2.98 -11.59 7.73
N PHE A 73 -2.87 -11.77 9.04
CA PHE A 73 -1.57 -11.76 9.71
C PHE A 73 -1.49 -12.74 10.88
N ASN A 74 -0.27 -13.14 11.20
CA ASN A 74 0.08 -13.80 12.45
C ASN A 74 1.30 -13.05 13.05
N GLN A 75 2.01 -13.66 14.00
CA GLN A 75 3.19 -13.04 14.62
C GLN A 75 4.38 -12.84 13.67
N THR A 76 4.40 -13.51 12.52
CA THR A 76 5.58 -13.63 11.66
C THR A 76 5.33 -13.25 10.22
N GLU A 77 4.13 -13.51 9.74
CA GLU A 77 3.73 -13.40 8.35
C GLU A 77 2.48 -12.54 8.23
N SER A 78 2.38 -11.81 7.13
CA SER A 78 1.16 -11.14 6.74
C SER A 78 0.96 -11.17 5.23
N LEU A 79 -0.30 -11.14 4.82
CA LEU A 79 -0.75 -11.00 3.44
C LEU A 79 -1.76 -9.85 3.38
N TYR A 80 -1.39 -8.80 2.67
CA TYR A 80 -2.22 -7.63 2.39
C TYR A 80 -2.73 -7.71 0.95
N LYS A 81 -4.05 -7.68 0.77
CA LYS A 81 -4.68 -7.84 -0.54
C LYS A 81 -5.81 -6.83 -0.70
N GLU A 82 -5.94 -6.23 -1.88
CA GLU A 82 -7.11 -5.43 -2.25
C GLU A 82 -8.35 -6.34 -2.38
N ASP A 83 -9.44 -5.92 -1.76
CA ASP A 83 -10.73 -6.58 -1.94
C ASP A 83 -11.29 -6.22 -3.32
N GLU A 84 -11.85 -7.19 -4.03
CA GLU A 84 -12.45 -6.94 -5.35
C GLU A 84 -13.61 -5.97 -5.22
N SER A 85 -13.46 -4.78 -5.81
CA SER A 85 -14.55 -3.80 -5.89
C SER A 85 -15.57 -4.27 -6.92
N LEU A 86 -16.83 -4.42 -6.49
CA LEU A 86 -17.96 -4.60 -7.40
C LEU A 86 -18.14 -3.29 -8.17
N GLU A 87 -17.60 -3.20 -9.38
CA GLU A 87 -17.83 -2.06 -10.26
C GLU A 87 -19.35 -1.85 -10.43
N ALA A 88 -19.81 -0.61 -10.26
CA ALA A 88 -21.20 -0.28 -10.54
C ALA A 88 -21.50 -0.51 -12.03
N PRO A 89 -22.56 -1.26 -12.39
CA PRO A 89 -22.89 -1.54 -13.78
C PRO A 89 -23.28 -0.23 -14.48
N GLY A 90 -22.52 0.17 -15.50
CA GLY A 90 -22.86 1.34 -16.34
C GLY A 90 -21.70 2.22 -16.82
N GLN A 91 -20.43 1.89 -16.54
CA GLN A 91 -19.27 2.69 -16.96
C GLN A 91 -18.82 2.45 -18.42
N ASP A 92 -19.72 1.98 -19.29
CA ASP A 92 -19.42 1.62 -20.68
C ASP A 92 -19.91 2.66 -21.68
N GLN A 93 -19.32 3.86 -21.65
CA GLN A 93 -19.54 4.83 -22.72
C GLN A 93 -18.25 5.51 -23.18
N GLY A 94 -17.63 4.89 -24.18
CA GLY A 94 -16.85 5.57 -25.20
C GLY A 94 -15.34 5.61 -25.00
N GLY A 95 -14.62 4.67 -25.63
CA GLY A 95 -13.28 4.82 -26.24
C GLY A 95 -12.08 5.26 -25.38
N ARG A 96 -12.29 5.82 -24.18
CA ARG A 96 -11.29 6.22 -23.18
C ARG A 96 -10.89 5.07 -22.25
N ARG A 97 -11.51 3.89 -22.45
CA ARG A 97 -11.27 2.64 -21.72
C ARG A 97 -9.84 2.09 -21.89
N GLY A 98 -9.09 2.54 -22.90
CA GLY A 98 -7.75 2.00 -23.17
C GLY A 98 -6.68 2.48 -22.20
N PHE A 99 -6.46 3.80 -22.09
CA PHE A 99 -5.30 4.32 -21.33
C PHE A 99 -5.62 4.55 -19.85
N GLY A 100 -6.79 5.11 -19.51
CA GLY A 100 -7.15 5.40 -18.12
C GLY A 100 -7.37 4.14 -17.27
N ALA A 101 -8.02 3.11 -17.85
CA ALA A 101 -8.24 1.84 -17.16
C ALA A 101 -6.96 0.99 -17.08
N MET A 102 -6.16 0.95 -18.16
CA MET A 102 -4.85 0.27 -18.16
C MET A 102 -3.85 0.90 -17.19
N MET A 103 -3.91 2.22 -17.02
CA MET A 103 -3.18 2.94 -15.99
C MET A 103 -3.69 2.56 -14.60
N SER A 104 -4.99 2.64 -14.34
CA SER A 104 -5.58 2.33 -13.03
C SER A 104 -5.26 0.91 -12.55
N SER A 105 -5.28 -0.10 -13.44
CA SER A 105 -4.91 -1.47 -13.09
C SER A 105 -3.40 -1.64 -12.85
N SER A 106 -2.55 -0.87 -13.55
CA SER A 106 -1.09 -0.97 -13.47
C SER A 106 -0.46 -0.29 -12.24
N PHE A 107 -1.20 0.55 -11.50
CA PHE A 107 -0.76 1.12 -10.21
C PHE A 107 -1.38 0.43 -9.00
N THR A 108 -2.29 -0.50 -9.23
CA THR A 108 -2.90 -1.26 -8.16
C THR A 108 -1.99 -2.44 -7.86
N GLY A 109 -1.18 -2.32 -6.81
CA GLY A 109 -0.31 -3.41 -6.36
C GLY A 109 -1.15 -4.65 -6.04
N GLY A 110 -0.72 -5.80 -6.55
CA GLY A 110 -1.36 -7.07 -6.21
C GLY A 110 -1.05 -7.51 -4.78
N PRO A 111 -1.41 -8.76 -4.43
CA PRO A 111 -1.20 -9.28 -3.08
C PRO A 111 0.24 -9.12 -2.62
N GLU A 112 0.41 -8.56 -1.43
CA GLU A 112 1.69 -8.30 -0.79
C GLU A 112 1.85 -9.19 0.43
N TYR A 113 2.92 -9.97 0.42
CA TYR A 113 3.29 -10.88 1.49
C TYR A 113 4.55 -10.37 2.20
N LYS A 114 4.51 -10.37 3.54
CA LYS A 114 5.64 -10.01 4.39
C LYS A 114 5.95 -11.14 5.34
N ASN A 115 7.24 -11.39 5.58
CA ASN A 115 7.71 -12.21 6.68
C ASN A 115 8.76 -11.46 7.50
N VAL A 116 8.39 -11.07 8.72
CA VAL A 116 9.21 -10.25 9.61
C VAL A 116 10.37 -11.04 10.24
N LYS A 117 10.28 -12.38 10.30
CA LYS A 117 11.37 -13.22 10.83
C LYS A 117 12.49 -13.39 9.81
N THR A 118 12.15 -13.54 8.54
CA THR A 118 13.12 -13.73 7.45
C THR A 118 13.46 -12.42 6.74
N ASN A 119 12.92 -11.29 7.18
CA ASN A 119 13.08 -9.97 6.55
C ASN A 119 12.71 -9.97 5.06
N GLN A 120 11.61 -10.63 4.69
CA GLN A 120 11.24 -10.85 3.29
C GLN A 120 9.95 -10.11 2.92
N LEU A 121 9.98 -9.45 1.75
CA LEU A 121 8.85 -8.87 1.05
C LEU A 121 8.65 -9.57 -0.30
N LEU A 122 7.41 -9.97 -0.60
CA LEU A 122 7.02 -10.48 -1.91
C LEU A 122 5.73 -9.79 -2.36
N GLN A 123 5.67 -9.32 -3.60
CA GLN A 123 4.46 -8.69 -4.13
C GLN A 123 4.23 -9.11 -5.58
N GLU A 124 3.02 -9.59 -5.88
CA GLU A 124 2.62 -9.81 -7.27
C GLU A 124 2.22 -8.46 -7.88
N GLN A 125 2.80 -8.10 -9.02
CA GLN A 125 2.41 -6.92 -9.77
C GLN A 125 2.16 -7.27 -11.23
N GLU A 126 1.12 -6.66 -11.81
CA GLU A 126 0.88 -6.72 -13.24
C GLU A 126 1.11 -5.34 -13.85
N PHE A 127 1.97 -5.28 -14.86
CA PHE A 127 2.24 -4.05 -15.58
C PHE A 127 2.19 -4.33 -17.08
N PHE A 128 1.24 -3.70 -17.77
CA PHE A 128 1.04 -3.83 -19.22
C PHE A 128 0.93 -5.29 -19.71
N GLY A 129 0.14 -6.11 -19.01
CA GLY A 129 -0.09 -7.52 -19.35
C GLY A 129 1.09 -8.45 -19.04
N LYS A 130 2.14 -7.94 -18.38
CA LYS A 130 3.25 -8.74 -17.84
C LYS A 130 3.12 -8.86 -16.34
N GLN A 131 3.30 -10.07 -15.82
CA GLN A 131 3.28 -10.35 -14.40
C GLN A 131 4.71 -10.38 -13.85
N PHE A 132 4.90 -9.74 -12.71
CA PHE A 132 6.17 -9.64 -11.98
C PHE A 132 5.95 -10.11 -10.54
N LEU A 133 6.94 -10.83 -10.01
CA LEU A 133 7.06 -11.11 -8.60
C LEU A 133 8.15 -10.21 -8.04
N VAL A 134 7.75 -9.10 -7.41
CA VAL A 134 8.69 -8.20 -6.76
C VAL A 134 9.15 -8.87 -5.48
N LYS A 135 10.45 -9.12 -5.36
CA LYS A 135 11.06 -9.76 -4.19
C LYS A 135 12.14 -8.85 -3.62
N ASP A 136 11.96 -8.49 -2.36
CA ASP A 136 12.86 -7.56 -1.68
C ASP A 136 12.95 -7.85 -0.17
N GLU A 137 13.76 -7.06 0.52
CA GLU A 137 13.78 -7.00 1.98
C GLU A 137 12.73 -6.02 2.51
N LEU A 138 12.35 -6.18 3.78
CA LEU A 138 11.43 -5.23 4.40
C LEU A 138 12.15 -3.90 4.66
N GLN A 139 11.59 -2.80 4.12
CA GLN A 139 12.10 -1.47 4.39
C GLN A 139 12.06 -1.18 5.90
N LYS A 140 13.21 -0.81 6.47
CA LYS A 140 13.28 -0.43 7.89
C LYS A 140 12.80 1.01 8.06
N TYR A 141 11.91 1.21 9.03
CA TYR A 141 11.39 2.52 9.38
C TYR A 141 11.94 2.96 10.74
N GLU A 142 12.53 4.15 10.79
CA GLU A 142 12.96 4.77 12.04
C GLU A 142 11.77 5.49 12.70
N TRP A 143 10.89 4.71 13.32
CA TRP A 143 9.69 5.23 14.00
C TRP A 143 10.06 6.04 15.24
N GLN A 144 9.63 7.29 15.26
CA GLN A 144 9.63 8.16 16.43
C GLN A 144 8.31 8.02 17.17
N MET A 145 8.35 7.37 18.32
CA MET A 145 7.18 7.13 19.16
C MET A 145 6.85 8.40 19.93
N THR A 146 5.59 8.84 19.86
CA THR A 146 5.11 10.02 20.59
C THR A 146 4.18 9.61 21.73
N GLY A 147 3.93 10.52 22.68
CA GLY A 147 3.00 10.28 23.79
C GLY A 147 1.51 10.49 23.44
N GLU A 148 1.21 10.85 22.19
CA GLU A 148 -0.17 11.09 21.76
C GLU A 148 -0.95 9.78 21.66
N THR A 149 -2.19 9.80 22.16
CA THR A 149 -3.10 8.66 22.13
C THR A 149 -4.44 9.04 21.52
N LYS A 150 -5.08 8.08 20.85
CA LYS A 150 -6.45 8.20 20.37
C LYS A 150 -7.16 6.86 20.36
N GLN A 151 -8.49 6.88 20.33
CA GLN A 151 -9.31 5.68 20.18
C GLN A 151 -9.62 5.43 18.70
N ILE A 152 -9.38 4.20 18.22
CA ILE A 152 -9.84 3.73 16.90
C ILE A 152 -10.67 2.47 17.14
N GLY A 153 -11.98 2.57 16.92
CA GLY A 153 -12.93 1.53 17.32
C GLY A 153 -12.87 1.32 18.84
N GLN A 154 -12.50 0.11 19.26
CA GLN A 154 -12.34 -0.27 20.67
C GLN A 154 -10.88 -0.25 21.16
N TYR A 155 -9.95 0.16 20.30
CA TYR A 155 -8.52 0.05 20.58
C TYR A 155 -7.89 1.40 20.92
N THR A 156 -7.15 1.42 22.02
CA THR A 156 -6.27 2.54 22.36
C THR A 156 -5.05 2.49 21.45
N CYS A 157 -4.85 3.56 20.69
CA CYS A 157 -3.77 3.69 19.73
C CYS A 157 -2.80 4.78 20.16
N PHE A 158 -1.53 4.57 19.84
CA PHE A 158 -0.42 5.49 20.08
C PHE A 158 0.11 5.97 18.73
N LYS A 159 0.56 7.21 18.67
CA LYS A 159 1.11 7.81 17.46
C LYS A 159 2.61 7.58 17.35
N ALA A 160 3.03 7.18 16.16
CA ALA A 160 4.42 7.12 15.73
C ALA A 160 4.58 7.88 14.41
N THR A 161 5.75 8.49 14.21
CA THR A 161 6.07 9.23 12.98
C THR A 161 7.37 8.73 12.37
N ALA A 162 7.47 8.70 11.05
CA ALA A 162 8.71 8.38 10.34
C ALA A 162 8.78 9.18 9.05
N THR A 163 9.99 9.50 8.59
CA THR A 163 10.21 10.10 7.27
C THR A 163 10.78 9.04 6.35
N ILE A 164 10.15 8.85 5.19
CA ILE A 164 10.52 7.81 4.22
C ILE A 164 10.95 8.47 2.92
N GLN A 165 11.99 7.92 2.29
CA GLN A 165 12.36 8.29 0.93
C GLN A 165 11.60 7.39 -0.03
N SER A 166 10.68 7.97 -0.79
CA SER A 166 9.89 7.25 -1.77
C SER A 166 10.46 7.43 -3.17
N ASN A 167 10.82 6.30 -3.78
CA ASN A 167 11.16 6.18 -5.20
C ASN A 167 9.97 5.68 -6.04
N ALA A 168 8.76 5.66 -5.47
CA ALA A 168 7.59 5.13 -6.15
C ALA A 168 7.21 6.04 -7.34
N VAL A 169 7.02 5.41 -8.51
CA VAL A 169 6.49 6.09 -9.69
C VAL A 169 4.99 6.29 -9.49
N GLY A 170 4.59 7.54 -9.27
CA GLY A 170 3.21 7.94 -8.99
C GLY A 170 2.43 8.28 -10.26
N PHE A 171 1.11 8.43 -10.14
CA PHE A 171 0.25 8.84 -11.26
C PHE A 171 0.68 10.19 -11.86
N GLU A 172 1.26 11.08 -11.06
CA GLU A 172 1.82 12.36 -11.49
C GLU A 172 2.88 12.20 -12.59
N ASP A 173 3.64 11.10 -12.56
CA ASP A 173 4.76 10.88 -13.47
C ASP A 173 4.31 10.56 -14.91
N PHE A 174 3.04 10.16 -15.05
CA PHE A 174 2.41 9.83 -16.33
C PHE A 174 1.57 10.99 -16.89
N ARG A 175 1.53 12.14 -16.20
CA ARG A 175 0.84 13.32 -16.74
C ARG A 175 1.54 13.74 -18.04
N PRO A 176 0.79 13.91 -19.16
CA PRO A 176 1.34 14.47 -20.37
C PRO A 176 1.96 15.86 -20.09
N PRO A 177 3.07 16.23 -20.75
CA PRO A 177 3.66 17.56 -20.59
C PRO A 177 2.65 18.66 -20.94
N ARG A 178 2.73 19.81 -20.27
CA ARG A 178 1.86 20.94 -20.58
C ARG A 178 2.23 21.49 -21.96
N ARG A 179 1.22 21.92 -22.72
CA ARG A 179 1.41 22.49 -24.06
C ARG A 179 2.31 23.73 -23.93
N GLY A 180 3.52 23.68 -24.50
CA GLY A 180 4.54 24.72 -24.42
C GLY A 180 5.86 24.29 -23.75
N GLU A 181 5.91 23.13 -23.09
CA GLU A 181 7.17 22.58 -22.51
C GLU A 181 8.06 21.86 -23.54
N ASN A 182 7.59 21.68 -24.78
CA ASN A 182 8.27 20.90 -25.83
C ASN A 182 8.96 21.77 -26.90
N GLU A 183 9.37 23.00 -26.59
CA GLU A 183 10.21 23.81 -27.48
C GLU A 183 11.58 24.08 -26.83
N GLY A 184 12.35 23.02 -26.61
CA GLY A 184 13.74 23.11 -26.16
C GLY A 184 14.18 21.87 -25.40
N GLU A 185 15.03 21.07 -26.05
CA GLU A 185 15.78 19.92 -25.50
C GLU A 185 14.95 18.74 -24.96
N VAL A 186 15.19 17.58 -25.57
CA VAL A 186 14.96 16.29 -24.90
C VAL A 186 15.96 16.25 -23.75
N GLU A 187 15.60 16.83 -22.60
CA GLU A 187 16.39 16.64 -21.39
C GLU A 187 16.46 15.14 -21.14
N GLU A 188 17.68 14.58 -21.20
CA GLU A 188 17.98 13.28 -20.61
C GLU A 188 17.44 13.33 -19.17
N THR A 189 16.35 12.62 -18.93
CA THR A 189 15.64 12.64 -17.67
C THR A 189 16.57 12.08 -16.59
N LYS A 190 17.18 13.00 -15.82
CA LYS A 190 17.92 12.64 -14.61
C LYS A 190 17.04 11.74 -13.74
N PRO A 191 17.60 10.70 -13.09
CA PRO A 191 16.88 9.92 -12.10
C PRO A 191 16.16 10.86 -11.13
N LYS A 192 14.84 10.71 -10.99
CA LYS A 192 14.07 11.54 -10.06
C LYS A 192 14.60 11.29 -8.65
N GLU A 193 15.01 12.36 -7.98
CA GLU A 193 15.46 12.26 -6.59
C GLU A 193 14.35 11.69 -5.69
N PRO A 194 14.68 10.85 -4.70
CA PRO A 194 13.72 10.31 -3.76
C PRO A 194 12.91 11.43 -3.11
N LYS A 195 11.58 11.31 -3.13
CA LYS A 195 10.73 12.28 -2.42
C LYS A 195 10.64 11.88 -0.96
N SER A 196 11.04 12.78 -0.07
CA SER A 196 10.79 12.63 1.37
C SER A 196 9.30 12.75 1.66
N VAL A 197 8.72 11.73 2.27
CA VAL A 197 7.31 11.69 2.68
C VAL A 197 7.27 11.46 4.19
N ASP A 198 6.60 12.37 4.89
CA ASP A 198 6.31 12.17 6.31
C ASP A 198 5.12 11.25 6.48
N VAL A 199 5.30 10.26 7.34
CA VAL A 199 4.35 9.20 7.64
C VAL A 199 3.97 9.28 9.10
N VAL A 200 2.66 9.33 9.37
CA VAL A 200 2.11 9.24 10.72
C VAL A 200 1.33 7.94 10.83
N ALA A 201 1.75 7.06 11.73
CA ALA A 201 1.08 5.80 12.02
C ALA A 201 0.45 5.83 13.41
N TRP A 202 -0.73 5.25 13.53
CA TRP A 202 -1.38 4.97 14.81
C TRP A 202 -1.46 3.46 15.00
N TYR A 203 -0.88 2.96 16.09
CA TYR A 203 -0.77 1.53 16.35
C TYR A 203 -1.30 1.18 17.74
N THR A 204 -1.77 -0.06 17.93
CA THR A 204 -2.27 -0.54 19.23
C THR A 204 -1.42 -1.69 19.78
N MET A 205 -0.97 -1.55 21.03
CA MET A 205 -0.25 -2.62 21.74
C MET A 205 -1.18 -3.73 22.26
N GLN A 206 -2.50 -3.55 22.16
CA GLN A 206 -3.47 -4.58 22.55
C GLN A 206 -3.45 -5.78 21.60
N ILE A 207 -2.93 -5.59 20.38
CA ILE A 207 -2.60 -6.66 19.43
C ILE A 207 -1.09 -6.58 19.19
N PRO A 208 -0.26 -7.27 19.99
CA PRO A 208 1.19 -7.12 20.01
C PRO A 208 1.85 -7.88 18.84
N VAL A 209 1.63 -7.38 17.62
CA VAL A 209 2.27 -7.85 16.40
C VAL A 209 2.96 -6.70 15.70
N ASN A 210 4.07 -6.96 15.03
CA ASN A 210 4.83 -6.00 14.24
C ASN A 210 4.36 -5.93 12.79
N GLN A 211 3.04 -5.95 12.59
CA GLN A 211 2.39 -6.00 11.29
C GLN A 211 1.57 -4.72 11.04
N GLY A 212 1.31 -4.42 9.78
CA GLY A 212 0.57 -3.24 9.35
C GLY A 212 0.17 -3.29 7.88
N PRO A 213 -0.65 -2.34 7.42
CA PRO A 213 -1.15 -2.30 6.04
C PRO A 213 -0.05 -1.90 5.06
N ALA A 214 -0.11 -2.41 3.83
CA ALA A 214 0.88 -2.16 2.76
C ALA A 214 2.32 -2.34 3.28
N ASP A 215 3.26 -1.49 2.85
CA ASP A 215 4.67 -1.61 3.26
C ASP A 215 4.91 -1.30 4.75
N TYR A 216 3.95 -0.75 5.49
CA TYR A 216 4.17 -0.29 6.87
C TYR A 216 4.22 -1.45 7.87
N TRP A 217 5.27 -1.48 8.69
CA TRP A 217 5.50 -2.49 9.74
C TRP A 217 6.51 -1.98 10.79
N GLY A 218 6.84 -2.83 11.77
CA GLY A 218 7.95 -2.59 12.71
C GLY A 218 7.58 -1.85 14.00
N LEU A 219 6.33 -1.44 14.16
CA LEU A 219 5.81 -0.93 15.44
C LEU A 219 5.52 -2.10 16.40
N PRO A 220 5.54 -1.90 17.73
CA PRO A 220 5.35 -2.99 18.70
C PRO A 220 3.91 -3.51 18.81
N GLY A 221 3.02 -3.06 17.92
CA GLY A 221 1.63 -3.47 17.87
C GLY A 221 1.03 -3.20 16.48
N LEU A 222 -0.17 -3.75 16.24
CA LEU A 222 -0.82 -3.66 14.94
C LEU A 222 -1.09 -2.20 14.56
N ILE A 223 -0.69 -1.82 13.36
CA ILE A 223 -0.94 -0.49 12.82
C ILE A 223 -2.39 -0.39 12.36
N LEU A 224 -3.16 0.52 12.95
CA LEU A 224 -4.59 0.71 12.65
C LEU A 224 -4.84 1.89 11.73
N GLU A 225 -3.97 2.88 11.70
CA GLU A 225 -4.09 3.99 10.76
C GLU A 225 -2.72 4.43 10.27
N VAL A 226 -2.61 4.78 8.99
CA VAL A 226 -1.43 5.42 8.41
C VAL A 226 -1.86 6.61 7.60
N ASN A 227 -1.19 7.75 7.80
CA ASN A 227 -1.29 8.93 6.96
C ASN A 227 0.07 9.15 6.32
N ALA A 228 0.14 9.03 4.99
CA ALA A 228 1.36 9.24 4.22
C ALA A 228 1.06 10.21 3.07
N GLY A 229 1.50 11.45 3.23
CA GLY A 229 1.18 12.54 2.30
C GLY A 229 -0.34 12.71 2.13
N LYS A 230 -0.87 12.39 0.95
CA LYS A 230 -2.29 12.53 0.59
C LYS A 230 -3.15 11.30 0.86
N THR A 231 -2.52 10.18 1.24
CA THR A 231 -3.19 8.90 1.42
C THR A 231 -3.34 8.57 2.89
N THR A 232 -4.57 8.24 3.29
CA THR A 232 -4.92 7.76 4.62
C THR A 232 -5.42 6.33 4.50
N ILE A 233 -4.79 5.40 5.20
CA ILE A 233 -5.23 4.02 5.32
C ILE A 233 -5.78 3.84 6.74
N LEU A 234 -7.06 3.48 6.87
CA LEU A 234 -7.72 3.33 8.16
C LEU A 234 -8.29 1.91 8.33
N CYS A 235 -7.99 1.29 9.46
CA CYS A 235 -8.57 0.00 9.85
C CYS A 235 -10.04 0.19 10.26
N THR A 236 -10.92 -0.58 9.65
CA THR A 236 -12.37 -0.51 9.86
C THR A 236 -12.90 -1.65 10.72
N LYS A 237 -12.26 -2.82 10.64
CA LYS A 237 -12.68 -4.03 11.36
C LYS A 237 -11.49 -4.92 11.64
N ILE A 238 -11.46 -5.53 12.82
CA ILE A 238 -10.45 -6.51 13.20
C ILE A 238 -11.16 -7.75 13.74
N VAL A 239 -10.76 -8.91 13.25
CA VAL A 239 -11.17 -10.23 13.74
C VAL A 239 -9.94 -10.93 14.26
N VAL A 240 -9.90 -11.17 15.57
CA VAL A 240 -8.80 -11.88 16.24
C VAL A 240 -9.22 -13.34 16.43
N ASN A 241 -8.34 -14.25 16.05
CA ASN A 241 -8.52 -15.71 16.10
C ASN A 241 -9.84 -16.15 15.43
N PRO A 242 -9.97 -15.97 14.10
CA PRO A 242 -11.13 -16.47 13.38
C PRO A 242 -11.27 -17.99 13.54
N GLU A 243 -12.52 -18.49 13.56
CA GLU A 243 -12.82 -19.93 13.66
C GLU A 243 -12.22 -20.71 12.48
N GLU A 244 -12.28 -20.12 11.28
CA GLU A 244 -11.60 -20.62 10.09
C GLU A 244 -10.28 -19.88 9.89
N LYS A 245 -9.18 -20.63 10.01
CA LYS A 245 -7.84 -20.09 9.79
C LYS A 245 -7.45 -20.13 8.32
N THR A 246 -7.05 -18.99 7.79
CA THR A 246 -6.58 -18.87 6.42
C THR A 246 -5.08 -19.10 6.34
N ILE A 247 -4.63 -20.03 5.49
CA ILE A 247 -3.19 -20.22 5.27
C ILE A 247 -2.64 -18.99 4.53
N ILE A 248 -1.68 -18.31 5.15
CA ILE A 248 -0.94 -17.21 4.51
C ILE A 248 -0.01 -17.84 3.47
N LYS A 249 -0.35 -17.70 2.18
CA LYS A 249 0.43 -18.27 1.09
C LYS A 249 1.30 -17.19 0.46
N ALA A 250 2.61 -17.40 0.50
CA ALA A 250 3.56 -16.57 -0.23
C ALA A 250 3.28 -16.63 -1.75
N PRO A 251 3.21 -15.47 -2.43
CA PRO A 251 3.05 -15.43 -3.88
C PRO A 251 4.27 -15.99 -4.61
N LYS A 252 4.03 -16.53 -5.81
CA LYS A 252 5.06 -17.20 -6.63
C LYS A 252 4.94 -16.90 -8.13
N LYS A 253 3.96 -16.09 -8.54
CA LYS A 253 3.65 -15.88 -9.96
C LYS A 253 4.36 -14.65 -10.50
N GLY A 254 4.79 -14.75 -11.76
CA GLY A 254 5.43 -13.65 -12.48
C GLY A 254 6.95 -13.79 -12.55
N LYS A 255 7.58 -12.88 -13.31
CA LYS A 255 9.04 -12.79 -13.40
C LYS A 255 9.59 -12.20 -12.10
N GLU A 256 10.50 -12.90 -11.44
CA GLU A 256 11.21 -12.38 -10.26
C GLU A 256 12.05 -11.15 -10.62
N VAL A 257 11.86 -10.06 -9.88
CA VAL A 257 12.58 -8.79 -10.01
C VAL A 257 12.71 -8.12 -8.63
N SER A 258 13.72 -7.29 -8.41
CA SER A 258 13.80 -6.44 -7.21
C SER A 258 12.83 -5.25 -7.28
N ARG A 259 12.61 -4.53 -6.17
CA ARG A 259 11.80 -3.30 -6.20
C ARG A 259 12.38 -2.25 -7.13
N GLU A 260 13.70 -2.08 -7.09
CA GLU A 260 14.42 -1.13 -7.94
C GLU A 260 14.30 -1.48 -9.42
N GLU A 261 14.53 -2.76 -9.78
CA GLU A 261 14.37 -3.24 -11.15
C GLU A 261 12.93 -3.07 -11.65
N TYR A 262 11.95 -3.35 -10.79
CA TYR A 262 10.54 -3.14 -11.13
C TYR A 262 10.25 -1.66 -11.41
N ASN A 263 10.71 -0.77 -10.53
CA ASN A 263 10.54 0.68 -10.70
C ASN A 263 11.20 1.19 -11.99
N GLU A 264 12.38 0.69 -12.34
CA GLU A 264 13.04 1.03 -13.61
C GLU A 264 12.26 0.53 -14.83
N ILE A 265 11.72 -0.70 -14.78
CA ILE A 265 10.90 -1.26 -15.87
C ILE A 265 9.65 -0.39 -16.08
N VAL A 266 8.98 -0.04 -14.98
CA VAL A 266 7.81 0.84 -15.00
C VAL A 266 8.20 2.19 -15.58
N GLN A 267 9.25 2.83 -15.07
CA GLN A 267 9.70 4.14 -15.53
C GLN A 267 10.04 4.16 -17.04
N LYS A 268 10.88 3.23 -17.49
CA LYS A 268 11.29 3.15 -18.92
C LYS A 268 10.09 2.95 -19.83
N LYS A 269 9.14 2.08 -19.45
CA LYS A 269 7.92 1.86 -20.24
C LYS A 269 6.96 3.05 -20.21
N THR A 270 6.88 3.73 -19.08
CA THR A 270 6.11 4.97 -18.93
C THR A 270 6.61 6.04 -19.89
N GLU A 271 7.93 6.24 -19.94
CA GLU A 271 8.59 7.21 -20.82
C GLU A 271 8.41 6.85 -22.29
N GLU A 272 8.61 5.59 -22.68
CA GLU A 272 8.36 5.10 -24.04
C GLU A 272 6.93 5.39 -24.49
N ILE A 273 5.96 5.09 -23.63
CA ILE A 273 4.55 5.35 -23.87
C ILE A 273 4.29 6.85 -24.01
N ARG A 274 4.82 7.66 -23.10
CA ARG A 274 4.69 9.13 -23.12
C ARG A 274 5.24 9.72 -24.42
N ASN A 275 6.39 9.25 -24.88
CA ASN A 275 7.02 9.69 -26.14
C ASN A 275 6.21 9.24 -27.38
N ASN A 276 5.63 8.05 -27.35
CA ASN A 276 4.74 7.58 -28.41
C ASN A 276 3.44 8.40 -28.47
N PHE A 277 2.90 8.84 -27.33
CA PHE A 277 1.73 9.72 -27.27
C PHE A 277 2.04 11.16 -27.70
N SER A 278 3.21 11.71 -27.37
CA SER A 278 3.62 13.06 -27.81
C SER A 278 3.82 13.12 -29.32
N ASN A 279 4.50 12.14 -29.91
CA ASN A 279 4.75 12.06 -31.36
C ASN A 279 3.45 11.95 -32.19
N ARG A 280 2.42 11.28 -31.65
CA ARG A 280 1.09 11.21 -32.32
C ARG A 280 0.29 12.51 -32.26
N ARG A 281 0.55 13.41 -31.31
CA ARG A 281 -0.11 14.74 -31.24
C ARG A 281 0.54 15.79 -32.15
N GLY A 282 1.81 15.62 -32.52
CA GLY A 282 2.51 16.49 -33.48
C GLY A 282 2.17 16.22 -34.95
N GLY A 283 1.56 15.06 -35.26
CA GLY A 283 1.24 14.63 -36.63
C GLY A 283 -0.23 14.77 -37.04
N GLY A 284 -0.96 15.74 -36.48
CA GLY A 284 -2.32 16.06 -36.96
C GLY A 284 -2.27 16.82 -38.30
N PRO A 285 -3.13 16.50 -39.29
CA PRO A 285 -3.12 17.10 -40.64
C PRO A 285 -3.64 18.56 -40.65
N GLY A 286 -2.99 19.45 -39.91
CA GLY A 286 -3.33 20.87 -39.83
C GLY A 286 -2.13 21.83 -39.75
N GLY A 287 -0.90 21.30 -39.76
CA GLY A 287 0.35 22.09 -39.65
C GLY A 287 1.01 22.43 -40.98
N ARG A 288 0.24 22.58 -42.06
CA ARG A 288 0.70 23.21 -43.31
C ARG A 288 -0.35 24.21 -43.77
N ARG A 289 -0.18 25.47 -43.38
CA ARG A 289 -0.68 26.63 -44.11
C ARG A 289 0.40 27.69 -44.05
#